data_AF-A0A0Q6N459-F1
#
_entry.id   AF-A0A0Q6N459-F1
#
_cell.length_a   1.000
_cell.length_b   1.000
_cell.length_c   1.000
_cell.angle_alpha   90.00
_cell.angle_beta   90.00
_cell.angle_gamma   90.00
#
_symmetry.space_group_name_H-M   'P 1'
#
loop_
_entity.id
_entity.type
_entity.pdbx_description
1 polymer ?
#
loop_
_entity_poly.entity_id
_entity_poly.type
_entity_poly.pdbx_seq_one_letter_code
_entity_poly.pdbx_strand_id
1 'polypeptide(L)'
;MPRRLLVLAAFVLFAASSHGQKAEMPAEKNACPANAPFLSADALKKAGVEFPVFKRYCYADKSGSHALVLGEKQDTPFSGELLSSAIQASLFKVGSDGALTRQWSIRDFAGKADAGINFRSKLVELADLDADGLIEPILVYRFFAPDDEGGFSSSDFSGGIKIITFHQGRKVAIHAITGQLDGERRTTANANFFALPKPARQYLVRKMAGMYSARQFGFDNSYGFMPQEERGAR
;
A
#
# COMPACT_ATOMS: atom_id res chain seq x y z
N MET A 1 -0.90 -59.17 60.80
CA MET A 1 0.27 -58.72 60.00
C MET A 1 -0.20 -57.66 59.00
N PRO A 2 0.66 -56.70 58.63
CA PRO A 2 0.51 -55.25 58.87
C PRO A 2 0.05 -54.51 57.59
N ARG A 3 -0.12 -53.18 57.45
CA ARG A 3 0.52 -52.01 58.05
C ARG A 3 -0.32 -50.78 57.62
N ARG A 4 -0.60 -49.85 58.53
CA ARG A 4 -1.08 -48.50 58.20
C ARG A 4 0.04 -47.75 57.48
N LEU A 5 -0.27 -47.02 56.40
CA LEU A 5 0.60 -45.94 55.93
C LEU A 5 -0.24 -44.73 55.50
N LEU A 6 0.02 -43.63 56.22
CA LEU A 6 -0.23 -42.24 55.83
C LEU A 6 0.41 -41.98 54.45
N VAL A 7 -0.27 -41.22 53.60
CA VAL A 7 0.40 -40.42 52.57
C VAL A 7 -0.07 -38.98 52.68
N LEU A 8 0.92 -38.13 52.91
CA LEU A 8 0.86 -36.68 53.11
C LEU A 8 0.53 -35.98 51.78
N ALA A 9 -0.32 -34.96 51.85
CA ALA A 9 -0.59 -34.03 50.76
C ALA A 9 0.59 -33.07 50.54
N ALA A 10 0.95 -32.84 49.28
CA ALA A 10 1.82 -31.74 48.87
C ALA A 10 1.12 -30.95 47.75
N PHE A 11 0.52 -29.83 48.13
CA PHE A 11 0.04 -28.80 47.20
C PHE A 11 1.24 -27.97 46.74
N VAL A 12 1.62 -28.10 45.46
CA VAL A 12 2.56 -27.16 44.81
C VAL A 12 1.73 -26.17 44.01
N LEU A 13 1.62 -24.93 44.51
CA LEU A 13 1.11 -23.81 43.74
C LEU A 13 2.13 -23.46 42.64
N PHE A 14 1.80 -23.78 41.39
CA PHE A 14 2.44 -23.14 40.24
C PHE A 14 1.75 -21.79 40.00
N ALA A 15 2.38 -20.72 40.48
CA ALA A 15 2.07 -19.37 40.03
C ALA A 15 2.57 -19.23 38.58
N ALA A 16 1.66 -19.36 37.62
CA ALA A 16 1.94 -19.00 36.24
C ALA A 16 2.08 -17.48 36.15
N SER A 17 3.31 -16.98 36.18
CA SER A 17 3.63 -15.61 35.80
C SER A 17 3.45 -15.48 34.29
N SER A 18 2.23 -15.15 33.88
CA SER A 18 1.91 -14.70 32.53
C SER A 18 2.59 -13.35 32.28
N HIS A 19 3.89 -13.41 31.95
CA HIS A 19 4.55 -12.31 31.25
C HIS A 19 3.93 -12.28 29.84
N GLY A 20 3.01 -11.36 29.63
CA GLY A 20 2.57 -10.97 28.30
C GLY A 20 3.79 -10.44 27.54
N GLN A 21 4.47 -11.32 26.80
CA GLN A 21 5.39 -10.90 25.76
C GLN A 21 4.56 -10.13 24.73
N LYS A 22 4.67 -8.80 24.74
CA LYS A 22 4.35 -7.99 23.56
C LYS A 22 5.27 -8.52 22.47
N ALA A 23 4.72 -9.31 21.55
CA ALA A 23 5.43 -9.67 20.35
C ALA A 23 5.78 -8.36 19.63
N GLU A 24 7.06 -7.98 19.64
CA GLU A 24 7.55 -6.96 18.74
C GLU A 24 7.30 -7.47 17.33
N MET A 25 6.30 -6.88 16.66
CA MET A 25 6.08 -7.13 15.25
C MET A 25 7.37 -6.75 14.51
N PRO A 26 7.83 -7.56 13.53
CA PRO A 26 9.02 -7.23 12.77
C PRO A 26 8.89 -5.83 12.18
N ALA A 27 9.93 -5.02 12.31
CA ALA A 27 9.97 -3.69 11.72
C ALA A 27 9.68 -3.79 10.21
N GLU A 28 8.68 -3.05 9.75
CA GLU A 28 8.33 -3.03 8.34
C GLU A 28 9.46 -2.40 7.53
N LYS A 29 9.84 -3.06 6.43
CA LYS A 29 10.94 -2.63 5.57
C LYS A 29 10.73 -1.17 5.14
N ASN A 30 11.75 -0.33 5.35
CA ASN A 30 11.78 1.09 5.00
C ASN A 30 10.75 1.97 5.75
N ALA A 31 10.14 1.50 6.84
CA ALA A 31 9.35 2.39 7.70
C ALA A 31 10.22 3.54 8.21
N CYS A 32 9.70 4.77 8.16
CA CYS A 32 10.40 5.91 8.76
C CYS A 32 10.57 5.71 10.28
N PRO A 33 11.62 6.30 10.90
CA PRO A 33 11.74 6.33 12.35
C PRO A 33 10.49 6.92 13.01
N ALA A 34 10.02 6.27 14.08
CA ALA A 34 8.77 6.65 14.75
C ALA A 34 8.76 8.11 15.23
N ASN A 35 9.93 8.65 15.59
CA ASN A 35 10.11 9.98 16.16
C ASN A 35 10.80 10.97 15.20
N ALA A 36 10.64 10.84 13.89
CA ALA A 36 11.18 11.81 12.91
C ALA A 36 10.45 13.16 13.01
N PRO A 37 11.03 14.23 13.61
CA PRO A 37 10.29 15.47 13.90
C PRO A 37 9.83 16.21 12.63
N PHE A 38 10.62 16.09 11.56
CA PHE A 38 10.30 16.61 10.22
C PHE A 38 9.08 15.93 9.58
N LEU A 39 8.61 14.80 10.12
CA LEU A 39 7.37 14.11 9.70
C LEU A 39 6.25 14.21 10.76
N SER A 40 6.34 15.18 11.68
CA SER A 40 5.23 15.51 12.58
C SER A 40 3.99 15.96 11.81
N ALA A 41 2.81 15.83 12.42
CA ALA A 41 1.55 16.24 11.79
C ALA A 41 1.58 17.71 11.34
N ASP A 42 2.13 18.61 12.17
CA ASP A 42 2.27 20.03 11.83
C ASP A 42 3.25 20.27 10.69
N ALA A 43 4.40 19.58 10.68
CA ALA A 43 5.37 19.69 9.60
C ALA A 43 4.76 19.21 8.27
N LEU A 44 4.06 18.07 8.28
CA LEU A 44 3.40 17.53 7.09
C LEU A 44 2.25 18.41 6.61
N LYS A 45 1.47 19.00 7.52
CA LYS A 45 0.42 19.97 7.18
C LYS A 45 1.00 21.22 6.53
N LYS A 46 2.08 21.79 7.10
CA LYS A 46 2.82 22.92 6.49
C LYS A 46 3.40 22.55 5.13
N ALA A 47 3.83 21.31 4.96
CA ALA A 47 4.29 20.75 3.69
C ALA A 47 3.15 20.35 2.73
N GLY A 48 1.88 20.63 3.09
CA GLY A 48 0.66 20.45 2.27
C GLY A 48 0.12 19.01 2.19
N VAL A 49 0.39 18.18 3.19
CA VAL A 49 -0.34 16.91 3.40
C VAL A 49 -1.64 17.22 4.14
N GLU A 50 -2.77 16.95 3.52
CA GLU A 50 -4.08 17.36 4.03
C GLU A 50 -4.83 16.23 4.75
N PHE A 51 -4.57 14.98 4.38
CA PHE A 51 -5.29 13.83 4.93
C PHE A 51 -4.56 13.20 6.12
N PRO A 52 -5.29 12.55 7.05
CA PRO A 52 -4.69 11.73 8.09
C PRO A 52 -3.64 10.78 7.54
N VAL A 53 -2.41 10.91 8.04
CA VAL A 53 -1.28 10.09 7.59
C VAL A 53 -1.28 8.79 8.36
N PHE A 54 -1.49 7.69 7.66
CA PHE A 54 -1.48 6.35 8.25
C PHE A 54 -0.15 5.61 7.98
N LYS A 55 0.64 6.04 6.98
CA LYS A 55 1.90 5.39 6.60
C LYS A 55 2.99 6.35 6.14
N ARG A 56 4.24 6.00 6.47
CA ARG A 56 5.44 6.76 6.09
C ARG A 56 6.58 5.80 5.75
N TYR A 57 7.23 6.02 4.61
CA TYR A 57 8.42 5.27 4.20
C TYR A 57 9.59 6.21 3.98
N CYS A 58 10.77 5.84 4.46
CA CYS A 58 11.98 6.64 4.33
C CYS A 58 13.04 5.82 3.60
N TYR A 59 13.71 6.44 2.63
CA TYR A 59 14.75 5.79 1.86
C TYR A 59 15.80 6.79 1.40
N ALA A 60 16.95 6.29 0.97
CA ALA A 60 17.97 7.08 0.30
C ALA A 60 18.34 6.41 -1.02
N ASP A 61 18.62 7.22 -2.03
CA ASP A 61 19.09 6.80 -3.34
C ASP A 61 20.24 7.71 -3.80
N LYS A 62 20.70 7.58 -5.06
CA LYS A 62 21.81 8.39 -5.58
C LYS A 62 21.55 9.91 -5.52
N SER A 63 20.29 10.33 -5.44
CA SER A 63 19.91 11.74 -5.36
C SER A 63 19.80 12.26 -3.94
N GLY A 64 19.77 11.41 -2.92
CA GLY A 64 19.74 11.80 -1.50
C GLY A 64 18.63 11.11 -0.72
N SER A 65 18.22 11.72 0.40
CA SER A 65 17.22 11.19 1.32
C SER A 65 15.81 11.62 0.95
N HIS A 66 14.86 10.70 1.10
CA HIS A 66 13.46 10.89 0.74
C HIS A 66 12.50 10.35 1.80
N ALA A 67 11.31 10.93 1.83
CA ALA A 67 10.18 10.47 2.63
C ALA A 67 8.91 10.40 1.78
N LEU A 68 8.35 9.20 1.66
CA LEU A 68 7.03 8.95 1.09
C LEU A 68 5.99 8.95 2.21
N VAL A 69 4.93 9.74 2.04
CA VAL A 69 3.84 9.88 3.00
C VAL A 69 2.54 9.47 2.33
N LEU A 70 1.78 8.57 2.98
CA LEU A 70 0.47 8.12 2.52
C LEU A 70 -0.60 8.57 3.52
N GLY A 71 -1.62 9.24 2.99
CA GLY A 71 -2.76 9.73 3.75
C GLY A 71 -4.08 9.24 3.15
N GLU A 72 -5.01 8.94 4.04
CA GLU A 72 -6.34 8.43 3.74
C GLU A 72 -7.37 9.25 4.51
N LYS A 73 -8.44 9.67 3.86
CA LYS A 73 -9.42 10.56 4.49
C LYS A 73 -10.22 9.86 5.59
N GLN A 74 -10.45 8.54 5.47
CA GLN A 74 -11.17 7.70 6.44
C GLN A 74 -12.48 8.36 6.88
N ASP A 75 -13.41 8.54 5.95
CA ASP A 75 -14.64 9.31 6.16
C ASP A 75 -15.90 8.63 5.61
N THR A 76 -15.79 7.38 5.14
CA THR A 76 -16.92 6.60 4.61
C THR A 76 -17.17 5.38 5.49
N PRO A 77 -18.12 5.46 6.46
CA PRO A 77 -18.31 4.44 7.48
C PRO A 77 -19.06 3.22 6.95
N PHE A 78 -18.55 2.04 7.29
CA PHE A 78 -19.20 0.75 7.13
C PHE A 78 -19.14 -0.03 8.45
N SER A 79 -19.88 -1.13 8.57
CA SER A 79 -19.89 -1.94 9.80
C SER A 79 -18.49 -2.50 10.08
N GLY A 80 -17.78 -1.89 11.04
CA GLY A 80 -16.46 -2.34 11.48
C GLY A 80 -15.26 -1.80 10.69
N GLU A 81 -15.47 -1.03 9.61
CA GLU A 81 -14.38 -0.46 8.80
C GLU A 81 -14.73 0.95 8.29
N LEU A 82 -13.71 1.78 8.14
CA LEU A 82 -13.83 3.15 7.65
C LEU A 82 -13.03 3.27 6.34
N LEU A 83 -13.74 3.26 5.21
CA LEU A 83 -13.12 3.52 3.92
C LEU A 83 -12.90 5.03 3.74
N SER A 84 -12.15 5.41 2.71
CA SER A 84 -11.95 6.82 2.37
C SER A 84 -12.69 7.21 1.11
N SER A 85 -13.21 8.44 1.06
CA SER A 85 -13.66 9.05 -0.19
C SER A 85 -12.49 9.61 -1.03
N ALA A 86 -11.33 9.82 -0.40
CA ALA A 86 -10.13 10.32 -1.06
C ALA A 86 -8.84 9.83 -0.40
N ILE A 87 -7.79 9.71 -1.21
CA ILE A 87 -6.43 9.40 -0.76
C ILE A 87 -5.43 10.44 -1.25
N GLN A 88 -4.31 10.57 -0.55
CA GLN A 88 -3.19 11.41 -0.94
C GLN A 88 -1.88 10.65 -0.74
N ALA A 89 -0.97 10.73 -1.70
CA ALA A 89 0.43 10.38 -1.48
C ALA A 89 1.33 11.55 -1.86
N SER A 90 2.40 11.74 -1.11
CA SER A 90 3.38 12.80 -1.35
C SER A 90 4.78 12.25 -1.15
N LEU A 91 5.67 12.51 -2.10
CA LEU A 91 7.10 12.26 -1.96
C LEU A 91 7.82 13.57 -1.67
N PHE A 92 8.67 13.55 -0.64
CA PHE A 92 9.52 14.67 -0.27
C PHE A 92 10.98 14.27 -0.35
N LYS A 93 11.80 15.17 -0.86
CA LYS A 93 13.25 15.15 -0.62
C LYS A 93 13.49 15.78 0.75
N VAL A 94 14.33 15.14 1.57
CA VAL A 94 14.66 15.57 2.93
C VAL A 94 16.02 16.25 2.92
N GLY A 95 16.04 17.55 3.24
CA GLY A 95 17.27 18.33 3.41
C GLY A 95 18.06 17.89 4.64
N SER A 96 19.34 18.26 4.70
CA SER A 96 20.21 17.97 5.85
C SER A 96 19.72 18.63 7.15
N ASP A 97 18.98 19.72 7.04
CA ASP A 97 18.29 20.44 8.12
C ASP A 97 16.90 19.86 8.46
N GLY A 98 16.49 18.80 7.77
CA GLY A 98 15.16 18.20 7.89
C GLY A 98 14.08 18.94 7.09
N ALA A 99 14.41 19.94 6.28
CA ALA A 99 13.44 20.62 5.43
C ALA A 99 12.85 19.66 4.38
N LEU A 100 11.52 19.72 4.21
CA LEU A 100 10.82 18.89 3.24
C LEU A 100 10.60 19.66 1.93
N THR A 101 11.19 19.17 0.84
CA THR A 101 10.91 19.67 -0.51
C THR A 101 10.07 18.67 -1.30
N ARG A 102 8.81 19.00 -1.56
CA ARG A 102 7.89 18.11 -2.29
C ARG A 102 8.40 17.86 -3.71
N GLN A 103 8.61 16.60 -4.05
CA GLN A 103 8.97 16.17 -5.40
C GLN A 103 7.71 15.99 -6.26
N TRP A 104 6.72 15.30 -5.71
CA TRP A 104 5.40 15.16 -6.32
C TRP A 104 4.34 14.87 -5.26
N SER A 105 3.08 15.04 -5.64
CA SER A 105 1.94 14.57 -4.86
C SER A 105 0.86 14.08 -5.80
N ILE A 106 0.12 13.06 -5.38
CA ILE A 106 -1.10 12.61 -6.03
C ILE A 106 -2.26 12.72 -5.06
N ARG A 107 -3.43 13.00 -5.62
CA ARG A 107 -4.73 12.83 -4.98
C ARG A 107 -5.60 12.03 -5.92
N ASP A 108 -6.37 11.10 -5.36
CA ASP A 108 -7.37 10.32 -6.10
C ASP A 108 -8.62 10.19 -5.22
N PHE A 109 -9.75 9.94 -5.86
CA PHE A 109 -11.07 10.01 -5.23
C PHE A 109 -11.87 8.77 -5.60
N ALA A 110 -12.65 8.25 -4.66
CA ALA A 110 -13.69 7.27 -4.97
C ALA A 110 -14.69 7.92 -5.93
N GLY A 111 -15.01 7.23 -7.03
CA GLY A 111 -16.05 7.63 -7.96
C GLY A 111 -17.44 7.37 -7.39
N LYS A 112 -18.48 7.84 -8.09
CA LYS A 112 -19.88 7.60 -7.70
C LYS A 112 -20.27 6.11 -7.65
N ALA A 113 -19.53 5.28 -8.38
CA ALA A 113 -19.75 3.84 -8.46
C ALA A 113 -18.84 3.04 -7.49
N ASP A 114 -18.01 3.72 -6.70
CA ASP A 114 -17.11 3.09 -5.73
C ASP A 114 -17.64 3.31 -4.32
N ALA A 115 -17.55 2.28 -3.47
CA ALA A 115 -17.85 2.37 -2.05
C ALA A 115 -16.75 3.11 -1.26
N GLY A 116 -15.54 3.17 -1.81
CA GLY A 116 -14.41 3.86 -1.19
C GLY A 116 -13.09 3.59 -1.91
N ILE A 117 -12.03 4.21 -1.39
CA ILE A 117 -10.68 4.11 -1.93
C ILE A 117 -9.65 4.06 -0.78
N ASN A 118 -8.73 3.08 -0.79
CA ASN A 118 -7.65 3.00 0.20
C ASN A 118 -6.37 2.41 -0.43
N PHE A 119 -5.21 2.75 0.12
CA PHE A 119 -3.93 2.18 -0.24
C PHE A 119 -3.81 0.73 0.23
N ARG A 120 -3.14 -0.08 -0.59
CA ARG A 120 -2.61 -1.37 -0.18
C ARG A 120 -1.17 -1.21 0.27
N SER A 121 -0.97 -0.64 1.45
CA SER A 121 0.37 -0.31 1.99
C SER A 121 1.36 -1.49 1.99
N LYS A 122 0.89 -2.72 2.24
CA LYS A 122 1.71 -3.94 2.16
C LYS A 122 2.24 -4.27 0.75
N LEU A 123 1.66 -3.66 -0.29
CA LEU A 123 2.05 -3.83 -1.69
C LEU A 123 2.84 -2.63 -2.23
N VAL A 124 2.95 -1.57 -1.43
CA VAL A 124 3.83 -0.43 -1.75
C VAL A 124 5.26 -0.91 -1.73
N GLU A 125 6.01 -0.49 -2.74
CA GLU A 125 7.39 -0.91 -2.93
C GLU A 125 8.25 0.29 -3.27
N LEU A 126 9.51 0.23 -2.84
CA LEU A 126 10.55 1.19 -3.21
C LEU A 126 11.59 0.40 -4.00
N ALA A 127 11.72 0.68 -5.29
CA ALA A 127 12.57 -0.07 -6.19
C ALA A 127 13.26 0.84 -7.21
N ASP A 128 14.48 0.47 -7.58
CA ASP A 128 15.18 1.03 -8.73
C ASP A 128 14.75 0.25 -9.98
N LEU A 129 13.92 0.86 -10.82
CA LEU A 129 13.20 0.17 -11.89
C LEU A 129 14.09 -0.18 -13.09
N ASP A 130 15.16 0.58 -13.33
CA ASP A 130 16.05 0.42 -14.47
C ASP A 130 17.54 0.33 -14.11
N ALA A 131 17.84 0.16 -12.82
CA ALA A 131 19.18 0.02 -12.24
C ALA A 131 20.06 1.27 -12.42
N ASP A 132 19.45 2.46 -12.43
CA ASP A 132 20.17 3.71 -12.60
C ASP A 132 20.68 4.30 -11.26
N GLY A 133 20.25 3.73 -10.12
CA GLY A 133 20.56 4.16 -8.76
C GLY A 133 19.54 5.13 -8.15
N LEU A 134 18.46 5.49 -8.85
CA LEU A 134 17.30 6.20 -8.31
C LEU A 134 16.25 5.18 -7.87
N ILE A 135 15.57 5.47 -6.77
CA ILE A 135 14.53 4.60 -6.26
C ILE A 135 13.18 5.25 -6.52
N GLU A 136 12.32 4.55 -7.26
CA GLU A 136 10.93 4.94 -7.47
C GLU A 136 10.00 4.24 -6.46
N PRO A 137 9.12 5.01 -5.79
CA PRO A 137 7.96 4.45 -5.14
C PRO A 137 6.97 3.87 -6.15
N ILE A 138 6.50 2.66 -5.88
CA ILE A 138 5.40 2.00 -6.59
C ILE A 138 4.22 1.93 -5.63
N LEU A 139 3.27 2.83 -5.83
CA LEU A 139 2.05 2.92 -5.04
C LEU A 139 1.02 1.94 -5.57
N VAL A 140 0.27 1.29 -4.68
CA VAL A 140 -0.86 0.43 -5.02
C VAL A 140 -2.04 0.84 -4.16
N TYR A 141 -3.18 1.11 -4.79
CA TYR A 141 -4.42 1.43 -4.08
C TYR A 141 -5.64 0.87 -4.82
N ARG A 142 -6.68 0.60 -4.04
CA ARG A 142 -7.89 -0.10 -4.47
C ARG A 142 -9.09 0.83 -4.40
N PHE A 143 -9.97 0.69 -5.38
CA PHE A 143 -11.34 1.18 -5.40
C PHE A 143 -12.25 0.02 -5.03
N PHE A 144 -13.04 0.18 -3.97
CA PHE A 144 -13.93 -0.87 -3.48
C PHE A 144 -15.25 -0.82 -4.24
N ALA A 145 -15.71 -1.98 -4.73
CA ALA A 145 -17.03 -2.09 -5.31
C ALA A 145 -18.10 -2.05 -4.19
N PRO A 146 -19.25 -1.38 -4.39
CA PRO A 146 -20.40 -1.53 -3.51
C PRO A 146 -20.92 -2.97 -3.55
N ASP A 147 -21.60 -3.39 -2.49
CA ASP A 147 -22.42 -4.61 -2.50
C ASP A 147 -23.92 -4.28 -2.55
N ASP A 148 -24.75 -5.32 -2.68
CA ASP A 148 -26.20 -5.19 -2.84
C ASP A 148 -26.92 -4.77 -1.54
N GLU A 149 -26.24 -4.82 -0.39
CA GLU A 149 -26.80 -4.51 0.94
C GLU A 149 -26.40 -3.10 1.43
N GLY A 150 -25.84 -2.27 0.54
CA GLY A 150 -25.36 -0.93 0.87
C GLY A 150 -24.03 -0.92 1.61
N GLY A 151 -23.32 -2.05 1.63
CA GLY A 151 -21.96 -2.23 2.08
C GLY A 151 -20.94 -2.12 0.94
N PHE A 152 -19.85 -2.88 1.07
CA PHE A 152 -18.80 -2.97 0.06
C PHE A 152 -18.23 -4.38 -0.01
N SER A 153 -17.81 -4.78 -1.21
CA SER A 153 -17.14 -6.05 -1.39
C SER A 153 -15.70 -6.00 -0.87
N SER A 154 -15.40 -6.83 0.12
CA SER A 154 -14.03 -7.03 0.62
C SER A 154 -13.15 -7.85 -0.34
N SER A 155 -13.76 -8.56 -1.31
CA SER A 155 -13.04 -9.41 -2.27
C SER A 155 -12.08 -8.62 -3.15
N ASP A 156 -10.80 -9.00 -3.15
CA ASP A 156 -9.77 -8.43 -4.01
C ASP A 156 -9.98 -8.66 -5.51
N PHE A 157 -10.95 -9.48 -5.88
CA PHE A 157 -11.36 -9.74 -7.26
C PHE A 157 -12.63 -8.95 -7.60
N SER A 158 -12.83 -7.80 -6.95
CA SER A 158 -13.92 -6.86 -7.22
C SER A 158 -13.47 -5.41 -7.07
N GLY A 159 -14.02 -4.55 -7.93
CA GLY A 159 -13.66 -3.14 -8.02
C GLY A 159 -12.41 -2.91 -8.87
N GLY A 160 -11.70 -1.82 -8.57
CA GLY A 160 -10.55 -1.37 -9.33
C GLY A 160 -9.26 -1.34 -8.52
N ILE A 161 -8.13 -1.40 -9.19
CA ILE A 161 -6.81 -1.17 -8.62
C ILE A 161 -6.04 -0.19 -9.51
N LYS A 162 -5.34 0.77 -8.90
CA LYS A 162 -4.36 1.60 -9.59
C LYS A 162 -2.97 1.35 -9.03
N ILE A 163 -2.01 1.25 -9.94
CA ILE A 163 -0.57 1.21 -9.65
C ILE A 163 0.03 2.50 -10.20
N ILE A 164 0.62 3.30 -9.33
CA ILE A 164 1.23 4.59 -9.69
C ILE A 164 2.70 4.58 -9.34
N THR A 165 3.53 5.02 -10.27
CA THR A 165 4.94 5.33 -10.02
C THR A 165 5.33 6.60 -10.78
N PHE A 166 6.47 7.19 -10.41
CA PHE A 166 7.03 8.35 -11.08
C PHE A 166 8.45 8.03 -11.50
N HIS A 167 8.66 7.82 -12.80
CA HIS A 167 9.98 7.57 -13.35
C HIS A 167 10.49 8.85 -14.02
N GLN A 168 11.64 9.35 -13.59
CA GLN A 168 12.22 10.62 -14.07
C GLN A 168 11.22 11.80 -14.03
N GLY A 169 10.43 11.86 -12.96
CA GLY A 169 9.39 12.90 -12.75
C GLY A 169 8.11 12.70 -13.57
N ARG A 170 8.02 11.70 -14.44
CA ARG A 170 6.82 11.42 -15.24
C ARG A 170 5.93 10.40 -14.54
N LYS A 171 4.67 10.76 -14.32
CA LYS A 171 3.67 9.87 -13.73
C LYS A 171 3.36 8.71 -14.69
N VAL A 172 3.62 7.49 -14.24
CA VAL A 172 3.17 6.25 -14.86
C VAL A 172 1.96 5.76 -14.08
N ALA A 173 0.88 5.45 -14.80
CA ALA A 173 -0.35 4.95 -14.21
C ALA A 173 -0.79 3.69 -14.93
N ILE A 174 -1.04 2.64 -14.14
CA ILE A 174 -1.69 1.42 -14.58
C ILE A 174 -3.01 1.32 -13.81
N HIS A 175 -4.09 1.04 -14.52
CA HIS A 175 -5.42 0.83 -13.96
C HIS A 175 -5.87 -0.58 -14.31
N ALA A 176 -6.36 -1.35 -13.34
CA ALA A 176 -7.04 -2.60 -13.62
C ALA A 176 -8.44 -2.64 -12.99
N ILE A 177 -9.40 -3.11 -13.79
CA ILE A 177 -10.66 -3.65 -13.29
C ILE A 177 -10.40 -5.10 -12.94
N THR A 178 -10.73 -5.46 -11.71
CA THR A 178 -10.50 -6.78 -11.15
C THR A 178 -11.75 -7.64 -11.27
N GLY A 179 -11.56 -8.96 -11.41
CA GLY A 179 -12.65 -9.90 -11.61
C GLY A 179 -12.15 -11.34 -11.48
N GLN A 180 -13.06 -12.27 -11.21
CA GLN A 180 -12.74 -13.70 -11.11
C GLN A 180 -12.53 -14.30 -12.51
N LEU A 181 -13.41 -13.94 -13.45
CA LEU A 181 -13.38 -14.46 -14.81
C LEU A 181 -12.48 -13.63 -15.71
N ASP A 182 -11.92 -14.26 -16.75
CA ASP A 182 -11.00 -13.56 -17.68
C ASP A 182 -11.71 -12.38 -18.38
N GLY A 183 -12.99 -12.56 -18.75
CA GLY A 183 -13.78 -11.52 -19.43
C GLY A 183 -14.18 -10.32 -18.57
N GLU A 184 -14.04 -10.40 -17.24
CA GLU A 184 -14.33 -9.30 -16.30
C GLU A 184 -13.13 -8.38 -16.11
N ARG A 185 -11.92 -8.89 -16.40
CA ARG A 185 -10.67 -8.21 -16.11
C ARG A 185 -10.29 -7.30 -17.27
N ARG A 186 -9.77 -6.13 -16.94
CA ARG A 186 -9.20 -5.21 -17.91
C ARG A 186 -8.04 -4.48 -17.29
N THR A 187 -6.88 -4.47 -17.93
CA THR A 187 -5.70 -3.75 -17.44
C THR A 187 -5.21 -2.77 -18.50
N THR A 188 -5.24 -1.49 -18.19
CA THR A 188 -4.79 -0.40 -19.06
C THR A 188 -3.68 0.43 -18.41
N ALA A 189 -2.90 1.12 -19.23
CA ALA A 189 -1.90 2.06 -18.75
C ALA A 189 -1.84 3.33 -19.61
N ASN A 190 -1.33 4.41 -19.03
CA ASN A 190 -1.11 5.66 -19.75
C ASN A 190 0.11 5.59 -20.69
N ALA A 191 0.23 6.53 -21.63
CA ALA A 191 1.34 6.59 -22.58
C ALA A 191 2.74 6.56 -21.94
N ASN A 192 2.88 7.13 -20.73
CA ASN A 192 4.15 7.12 -19.99
C ASN A 192 4.62 5.71 -19.62
N PHE A 193 3.70 4.76 -19.38
CA PHE A 193 4.07 3.36 -19.17
C PHE A 193 4.78 2.78 -20.39
N PHE A 194 4.25 3.04 -21.60
CA PHE A 194 4.84 2.53 -22.84
C PHE A 194 6.16 3.22 -23.19
N ALA A 195 6.34 4.47 -22.73
CA ALA A 195 7.59 5.20 -22.87
C ALA A 195 8.71 4.76 -21.90
N LEU A 196 8.42 3.95 -20.88
CA LEU A 196 9.43 3.45 -19.94
C LEU A 196 10.49 2.59 -20.62
N PRO A 197 11.73 2.55 -20.11
CA PRO A 197 12.71 1.54 -20.48
C PRO A 197 12.14 0.11 -20.33
N LYS A 198 12.59 -0.81 -21.19
CA LYS A 198 12.13 -2.21 -21.16
C LYS A 198 12.26 -2.86 -19.77
N PRO A 199 13.37 -2.71 -19.03
CA PRO A 199 13.50 -3.28 -17.68
C PRO A 199 12.42 -2.78 -16.72
N ALA A 200 12.15 -1.46 -16.70
CA ALA A 200 11.13 -0.85 -15.85
C ALA A 200 9.72 -1.34 -16.19
N ARG A 201 9.35 -1.44 -17.48
CA ARG A 201 8.06 -2.04 -17.89
C ARG A 201 7.95 -3.48 -17.41
N GLN A 202 8.99 -4.29 -17.62
CA GLN A 202 9.01 -5.69 -17.22
C GLN A 202 8.92 -5.85 -15.70
N TYR A 203 9.50 -4.93 -14.94
CA TYR A 203 9.38 -4.89 -13.49
C TYR A 203 7.91 -4.74 -13.06
N LEU A 204 7.20 -3.74 -13.59
CA LEU A 204 5.80 -3.50 -13.27
C LEU A 204 4.89 -4.66 -13.70
N VAL A 205 5.18 -5.27 -14.87
CA VAL A 205 4.49 -6.49 -15.34
C VAL A 205 4.68 -7.66 -14.37
N ARG A 206 5.92 -7.91 -13.91
CA ARG A 206 6.19 -8.94 -12.90
C ARG A 206 5.50 -8.66 -11.58
N LYS A 207 5.40 -7.39 -11.17
CA LYS A 207 4.66 -7.01 -9.95
C LYS A 207 3.18 -7.38 -10.06
N MET A 208 2.52 -7.09 -11.18
CA MET A 208 1.14 -7.51 -11.42
C MET A 208 0.99 -9.04 -11.44
N ALA A 209 1.88 -9.74 -12.14
CA ALA A 209 1.90 -11.21 -12.16
C ALA A 209 2.08 -11.83 -10.75
N GLY A 210 2.93 -11.21 -9.91
CA GLY A 210 3.14 -11.61 -8.53
C GLY A 210 1.89 -11.42 -7.67
N MET A 211 1.25 -10.25 -7.76
CA MET A 211 -0.02 -9.99 -7.05
C MET A 211 -1.13 -10.94 -7.49
N TYR A 212 -1.22 -11.25 -8.79
CA TYR A 212 -2.17 -12.24 -9.32
C TYR A 212 -1.89 -13.64 -8.75
N SER A 213 -0.64 -14.10 -8.80
CA SER A 213 -0.23 -15.42 -8.32
C SER A 213 -0.45 -15.58 -6.81
N ALA A 214 -0.29 -14.50 -6.05
CA ALA A 214 -0.56 -14.44 -4.62
C ALA A 214 -2.06 -14.33 -4.28
N ARG A 215 -2.95 -14.34 -5.28
CA ARG A 215 -4.40 -14.14 -5.14
C ARG A 215 -4.79 -12.82 -4.47
N GLN A 216 -4.00 -11.78 -4.69
CA GLN A 216 -4.22 -10.46 -4.10
C GLN A 216 -5.04 -9.53 -4.99
N PHE A 217 -5.13 -9.79 -6.29
CA PHE A 217 -5.95 -9.04 -7.26
C PHE A 217 -6.11 -9.82 -8.58
N GLY A 218 -7.25 -9.64 -9.25
CA GLY A 218 -7.43 -10.08 -10.63
C GLY A 218 -6.84 -9.10 -11.63
N PHE A 219 -5.95 -9.56 -12.52
CA PHE A 219 -5.40 -8.77 -13.62
C PHE A 219 -5.68 -9.44 -14.96
N ASP A 220 -5.85 -8.65 -16.01
CA ASP A 220 -5.90 -9.18 -17.37
C ASP A 220 -4.54 -9.78 -17.72
N ASN A 221 -4.52 -11.09 -17.95
CA ASN A 221 -3.34 -11.87 -18.24
C ASN A 221 -3.28 -12.35 -19.70
N SER A 222 -4.23 -11.94 -20.55
CA SER A 222 -4.33 -12.33 -21.96
C SER A 222 -3.08 -12.00 -22.78
N TYR A 223 -2.34 -10.99 -22.33
CA TYR A 223 -1.09 -10.52 -22.95
C TYR A 223 0.10 -10.63 -21.99
N GLY A 224 0.12 -11.65 -21.13
CA GLY A 224 1.18 -11.86 -20.15
C GLY A 224 1.29 -10.71 -19.15
N PHE A 225 0.14 -10.21 -18.67
CA PHE A 225 0.00 -9.05 -17.77
C PHE A 225 0.48 -7.71 -18.34
N MET A 226 0.83 -7.63 -19.63
CA MET A 226 1.14 -6.34 -20.26
C MET A 226 -0.15 -5.51 -20.38
N PRO A 227 -0.22 -4.30 -19.79
CA PRO A 227 -1.37 -3.43 -19.93
C PRO A 227 -1.59 -3.03 -21.38
N GLN A 228 -2.86 -2.86 -21.75
CA GLN A 228 -3.23 -2.21 -23.01
C GLN A 228 -3.13 -0.69 -22.87
N GLU A 229 -2.93 0.01 -23.98
CA GLU A 229 -2.97 1.47 -23.93
C GLU A 229 -4.39 1.92 -23.57
N GLU A 230 -4.49 2.85 -22.62
CA GLU A 230 -5.74 3.49 -22.28
C GLU A 230 -6.24 4.25 -23.51
N ARG A 231 -7.16 3.63 -24.25
CA ARG A 231 -7.85 4.31 -25.34
C ARG A 231 -8.69 5.40 -24.68
N GLY A 232 -8.31 6.65 -24.90
CA GLY A 232 -9.07 7.80 -24.39
C GLY A 232 -10.55 7.59 -24.71
N ALA A 233 -11.41 7.80 -23.71
CA ALA A 233 -12.84 7.86 -23.93
C ALA A 233 -13.08 8.88 -25.06
N ARG A 234 -13.49 8.37 -26.23
CA ARG A 234 -14.04 9.20 -27.30
C ARG A 234 -15.46 9.59 -26.92
#